data_AF-A0A959ZW70-F1
#
_entry.id   AF-A0A959ZW70-F1
#
_cell.length_a   1.000
_cell.length_b   1.000
_cell.length_c   1.000
_cell.angle_alpha   90.00
_cell.angle_beta   90.00
_cell.angle_gamma   90.00
#
_symmetry.space_group_name_H-M   'P 1'
#
loop_
_entity.id
_entity.type
_entity.pdbx_description
1 polymer ?
#
loop_
_entity_poly.entity_id
_entity_poly.type
_entity_poly.pdbx_seq_one_letter_code
_entity_poly.pdbx_strand_id
1 'polypeptide(L)'
;DATVYNNAGAGDVHELAYALAVGVEYVRALTAAGLSVDEAFDQILFRVSAGTDQFLTIARLRALRELWSRVGEVLDVTPAKRGAIQHAVTSERQLSRDDTYVNMLRATISCFSAAVGGAEIQTVLPFDTVLGLPDGFSRRIARNTQIALAEESNIGRVNDPGGGAWFIESMT
;
A
#
# COMPACT_ATOMS: atom_id res chain seq x y z
N ASP A 1 5.09 6.19 -7.57
CA ASP A 1 3.69 6.19 -7.10
C ASP A 1 2.86 5.29 -8.00
N ALA A 2 2.43 4.14 -7.49
CA ALA A 2 1.66 3.16 -8.25
C ALA A 2 0.14 3.44 -8.23
N THR A 3 -0.33 4.29 -7.31
CA THR A 3 -1.76 4.64 -7.20
C THR A 3 -2.29 5.32 -8.45
N VAL A 4 -1.43 5.98 -9.22
CA VAL A 4 -1.76 6.60 -10.52
C VAL A 4 -2.30 5.57 -11.50
N TYR A 5 -1.69 4.37 -11.55
CA TYR A 5 -2.17 3.30 -12.42
C TYR A 5 -3.51 2.74 -11.93
N ASN A 6 -3.67 2.56 -10.62
CA ASN A 6 -4.94 2.14 -10.02
C ASN A 6 -6.08 3.10 -10.40
N ASN A 7 -5.86 4.40 -10.20
CA ASN A 7 -6.84 5.43 -10.52
C ASN A 7 -7.17 5.49 -12.03
N ALA A 8 -6.22 5.09 -12.90
CA ALA A 8 -6.44 4.96 -14.33
C ALA A 8 -7.10 3.62 -14.77
N GLY A 9 -7.44 2.73 -13.83
CA GLY A 9 -8.15 1.48 -14.11
C GLY A 9 -7.29 0.22 -14.05
N ALA A 10 -6.03 0.30 -13.62
CA ALA A 10 -5.20 -0.88 -13.42
C ALA A 10 -5.78 -1.79 -12.31
N GLY A 11 -5.82 -3.09 -12.57
CA GLY A 11 -6.02 -4.11 -11.53
C GLY A 11 -4.75 -4.35 -10.73
N ASP A 12 -4.83 -5.20 -9.70
CA ASP A 12 -3.74 -5.45 -8.74
C ASP A 12 -2.44 -5.93 -9.40
N VAL A 13 -2.53 -6.84 -10.38
CA VAL A 13 -1.37 -7.36 -11.12
C VAL A 13 -0.62 -6.25 -11.86
N HIS A 14 -1.36 -5.37 -12.55
CA HIS A 14 -0.76 -4.29 -13.33
C HIS A 14 -0.12 -3.24 -12.42
N GLU A 15 -0.81 -2.86 -11.33
CA GLU A 15 -0.27 -1.91 -10.36
C GLU A 15 1.04 -2.43 -9.75
N LEU A 16 1.08 -3.71 -9.36
CA LEU A 16 2.27 -4.37 -8.81
C LEU A 16 3.40 -4.44 -9.83
N ALA A 17 3.12 -4.90 -11.05
CA ALA A 17 4.10 -5.03 -12.11
C ALA A 17 4.73 -3.67 -12.48
N TYR A 18 3.91 -2.63 -12.63
CA TYR A 18 4.39 -1.29 -12.96
C TYR A 18 5.16 -0.65 -11.80
N ALA A 19 4.75 -0.89 -10.54
CA ALA A 19 5.50 -0.43 -9.37
C ALA A 19 6.93 -0.99 -9.37
N LEU A 20 7.08 -2.30 -9.56
CA LEU A 20 8.38 -2.97 -9.58
C LEU A 20 9.22 -2.54 -10.78
N ALA A 21 8.62 -2.45 -11.97
CA ALA A 21 9.31 -2.01 -13.18
C ALA A 21 9.88 -0.60 -13.02
N VAL A 22 9.07 0.34 -12.53
CA VAL A 22 9.53 1.71 -12.26
C VAL A 22 10.60 1.73 -11.16
N GLY A 23 10.46 0.92 -10.11
CA GLY A 23 11.47 0.78 -9.06
C GLY A 23 12.83 0.35 -9.61
N VAL A 24 12.87 -0.66 -10.49
CA VAL A 24 14.10 -1.12 -11.14
C VAL A 24 14.73 -0.02 -12.00
N GLU A 25 13.94 0.72 -12.77
CA GLU A 25 14.44 1.84 -13.57
C GLU A 25 15.03 2.96 -12.70
N TYR A 26 14.44 3.24 -11.55
CA TYR A 26 14.99 4.21 -10.60
C TYR A 26 16.28 3.73 -9.93
N VAL A 27 16.40 2.44 -9.59
CA VAL A 27 17.68 1.90 -9.11
C VAL A 27 18.76 2.06 -10.18
N ARG A 28 18.46 1.77 -11.45
CA ARG A 28 19.40 1.96 -12.56
C ARG A 28 19.82 3.44 -12.70
N ALA A 29 18.86 4.35 -12.63
CA ALA A 29 19.13 5.78 -12.75
C ALA A 29 19.99 6.31 -11.58
N LEU A 30 19.69 5.90 -10.35
CA LEU A 30 20.44 6.32 -9.16
C LEU A 30 21.86 5.76 -9.14
N THR A 31 22.03 4.50 -9.54
CA THR A 31 23.37 3.89 -9.63
C THR A 31 24.19 4.50 -10.77
N ALA A 32 23.58 4.83 -11.91
CA ALA A 32 24.23 5.60 -12.98
C ALA A 32 24.64 7.02 -12.54
N ALA A 33 23.93 7.60 -11.57
CA ALA A 33 24.26 8.88 -10.94
C ALA A 33 25.35 8.76 -9.84
N GLY A 34 25.85 7.56 -9.57
CA GLY A 34 26.99 7.32 -8.67
C GLY A 34 26.63 6.80 -7.27
N LEU A 35 25.35 6.52 -6.99
CA LEU A 35 24.95 5.87 -5.73
C LEU A 35 25.28 4.37 -5.78
N SER A 36 25.59 3.78 -4.64
CA SER A 36 25.58 2.33 -4.50
C SER A 36 24.16 1.77 -4.63
N VAL A 37 24.04 0.47 -4.91
CA VAL A 37 22.71 -0.19 -5.00
C VAL A 37 21.97 -0.12 -3.66
N ASP A 38 22.69 -0.28 -2.55
CA ASP A 38 22.14 -0.15 -1.20
C ASP A 38 21.55 1.24 -0.95
N GLU A 39 22.29 2.30 -1.29
CA GLU A 39 21.80 3.67 -1.16
C GLU A 39 20.61 3.93 -2.07
N ALA A 40 20.61 3.39 -3.30
CA ALA A 40 19.49 3.51 -4.22
C ALA A 40 18.21 2.87 -3.67
N PHE A 41 18.32 1.69 -3.05
CA PHE A 41 17.18 1.02 -2.39
C PHE A 41 16.65 1.84 -1.21
N ASP A 42 17.54 2.39 -0.38
CA ASP A 42 17.16 3.22 0.77
C ASP A 42 16.43 4.52 0.37
N GLN A 43 16.55 4.98 -0.88
CA GLN A 43 15.82 6.15 -1.40
C GLN A 43 14.43 5.83 -1.97
N ILE A 44 14.07 4.55 -2.12
CA ILE A 44 12.83 4.16 -2.81
C ILE A 44 11.75 3.76 -1.81
N LEU A 45 10.60 4.43 -1.94
CA LEU A 45 9.37 4.09 -1.24
C LEU A 45 8.24 3.87 -2.24
N PHE A 46 7.42 2.85 -2.02
CA PHE A 46 6.31 2.49 -2.89
C PHE A 46 4.99 3.03 -2.35
N ARG A 47 4.45 4.07 -2.98
CA ARG A 47 3.06 4.49 -2.75
C ARG A 47 2.12 3.58 -3.54
N VAL A 48 1.21 2.88 -2.87
CA VAL A 48 0.35 1.82 -3.42
C VAL A 48 -1.10 1.99 -2.97
N SER A 49 -2.05 1.47 -3.75
CA SER A 49 -3.47 1.54 -3.43
C SER A 49 -3.85 0.51 -2.37
N ALA A 50 -4.88 0.80 -1.59
CA ALA A 50 -5.60 -0.16 -0.75
C ALA A 50 -7.08 -0.11 -1.13
N GLY A 51 -7.62 -1.24 -1.60
CA GLY A 51 -8.97 -1.31 -2.12
C GLY A 51 -9.96 -1.96 -1.15
N THR A 52 -11.22 -2.03 -1.58
CA THR A 52 -12.29 -2.71 -0.86
C THR A 52 -12.22 -4.23 -0.93
N ASP A 53 -11.43 -4.80 -1.85
CA ASP A 53 -11.12 -6.23 -1.82
C ASP A 53 -10.03 -6.47 -0.77
N GLN A 54 -10.46 -6.98 0.38
CA GLN A 54 -9.61 -7.15 1.55
C GLN A 54 -8.43 -8.08 1.26
N PHE A 55 -8.71 -9.25 0.68
CA PHE A 55 -7.69 -10.30 0.54
C PHE A 55 -6.73 -10.00 -0.60
N LEU A 56 -7.21 -9.47 -1.74
CA LEU A 56 -6.32 -9.04 -2.82
C LEU A 56 -5.40 -7.89 -2.39
N THR A 57 -5.91 -6.95 -1.58
CA THR A 57 -5.08 -5.88 -1.04
C THR A 57 -3.99 -6.45 -0.12
N ILE A 58 -4.36 -7.35 0.82
CA ILE A 58 -3.37 -7.99 1.72
C ILE A 58 -2.31 -8.75 0.92
N ALA A 59 -2.74 -9.61 -0.01
CA ALA A 59 -1.85 -10.42 -0.84
C ALA A 59 -0.91 -9.56 -1.69
N ARG A 60 -1.41 -8.50 -2.34
CA ARG A 60 -0.57 -7.62 -3.17
C ARG A 60 0.52 -6.91 -2.37
N LEU A 61 0.23 -6.44 -1.15
CA LEU A 61 1.22 -5.79 -0.30
C LEU A 61 2.32 -6.78 0.14
N ARG A 62 1.93 -8.04 0.42
CA ARG A 62 2.87 -9.15 0.71
C ARG A 62 3.73 -9.49 -0.51
N ALA A 63 3.11 -9.70 -1.66
CA ALA A 63 3.77 -10.03 -2.92
C ALA A 63 4.76 -8.93 -3.35
N LEU A 64 4.44 -7.65 -3.11
CA LEU A 64 5.36 -6.55 -3.41
C LEU A 64 6.67 -6.66 -2.64
N ARG A 65 6.63 -6.98 -1.34
CA ARG A 65 7.86 -7.17 -0.54
C ARG A 65 8.67 -8.37 -1.03
N GLU A 66 8.01 -9.47 -1.36
CA GLU A 66 8.67 -10.67 -1.85
C GLU A 66 9.37 -10.41 -3.18
N LEU A 67 8.65 -9.83 -4.15
CA LEU A 67 9.18 -9.54 -5.47
C LEU A 67 10.28 -8.48 -5.42
N TRP A 68 10.13 -7.42 -4.64
CA TRP A 68 11.17 -6.41 -4.48
C TRP A 68 12.41 -6.96 -3.78
N SER A 69 12.24 -7.84 -2.80
CA SER A 69 13.35 -8.53 -2.15
C SER A 69 14.14 -9.39 -3.14
N ARG A 70 13.44 -10.08 -4.06
CA ARG A 70 14.06 -10.84 -5.13
C ARG A 70 14.82 -9.94 -6.12
N VAL A 71 14.31 -8.75 -6.43
CA VAL A 71 15.04 -7.74 -7.21
C VAL A 71 16.33 -7.34 -6.49
N GLY A 72 16.26 -7.03 -5.19
CA GLY A 72 17.42 -6.69 -4.39
C GLY A 72 18.46 -7.82 -4.29
N GLU A 73 18.02 -9.07 -4.27
CA GLU A 73 18.91 -10.22 -4.33
C GLU A 73 19.70 -10.29 -5.63
N VAL A 74 19.05 -10.07 -6.77
CA VAL A 74 19.72 -10.07 -8.09
C VAL A 74 20.71 -8.92 -8.24
N LEU A 75 20.47 -7.80 -7.54
CA LEU A 75 21.33 -6.62 -7.57
C LEU A 75 22.35 -6.58 -6.41
N ASP A 76 22.51 -7.69 -5.68
CA ASP A 76 23.43 -7.84 -4.55
C ASP A 76 23.24 -6.79 -3.42
N VAL A 77 22.02 -6.30 -3.23
CA VAL A 77 21.66 -5.42 -2.10
C VAL A 77 21.84 -6.18 -0.79
N THR A 78 22.31 -5.49 0.25
CA THR A 78 22.41 -6.07 1.60
C THR A 78 21.06 -6.67 2.05
N PRO A 79 20.98 -7.93 2.52
CA PRO A 79 19.71 -8.59 2.84
C PRO A 79 18.76 -7.79 3.75
N ALA A 80 19.29 -7.06 4.72
CA ALA A 80 18.49 -6.23 5.63
C ALA A 80 17.82 -5.02 4.97
N LYS A 81 18.28 -4.60 3.77
CA LYS A 81 17.79 -3.44 3.02
C LYS A 81 16.85 -3.81 1.86
N ARG A 82 16.55 -5.10 1.69
CA ARG A 82 15.73 -5.60 0.58
C ARG A 82 14.22 -5.42 0.81
N GLY A 83 13.81 -4.99 2.00
CA GLY A 83 12.41 -4.76 2.35
C GLY A 83 11.84 -3.54 1.62
N ALA A 84 10.75 -3.74 0.88
CA ALA A 84 10.02 -2.62 0.27
C ALA A 84 9.23 -1.86 1.33
N ILE A 85 9.54 -0.56 1.51
CA ILE A 85 8.73 0.34 2.33
C ILE A 85 7.51 0.79 1.51
N GLN A 86 6.33 0.65 2.10
CA GLN A 86 5.05 0.88 1.44
C GLN A 86 4.24 1.98 2.11
N HIS A 87 3.78 2.93 1.29
CA HIS A 87 2.77 3.91 1.66
C HIS A 87 1.43 3.52 1.02
N ALA A 88 0.59 2.83 1.77
CA ALA A 88 -0.73 2.44 1.33
C ALA A 88 -1.72 3.61 1.43
N VAL A 89 -2.45 3.86 0.35
CA VAL A 89 -3.50 4.89 0.28
C VAL A 89 -4.81 4.26 -0.16
N THR A 90 -5.89 4.51 0.57
CA THR A 90 -7.21 3.97 0.21
C THR A 90 -7.63 4.45 -1.19
N SER A 91 -8.21 3.56 -2.00
CA SER A 91 -8.48 3.81 -3.42
C SER A 91 -9.49 4.93 -3.66
N GLU A 92 -9.06 5.98 -4.35
CA GLU A 92 -9.92 7.08 -4.78
C GLU A 92 -10.95 6.61 -5.81
N ARG A 93 -10.54 5.71 -6.73
CA ARG A 93 -11.39 5.09 -7.76
C ARG A 93 -12.64 4.42 -7.19
N GLN A 94 -12.59 3.97 -5.94
CA GLN A 94 -13.69 3.25 -5.29
C GLN A 94 -14.64 4.15 -4.48
N LEU A 95 -14.38 5.45 -4.41
CA LEU A 95 -15.25 6.39 -3.74
C LEU A 95 -16.49 6.70 -4.61
N SER A 96 -17.66 6.73 -3.98
CA SER A 96 -18.92 7.15 -4.64
C SER A 96 -19.28 8.58 -4.29
N ARG A 97 -19.78 9.32 -5.28
CA ARG A 97 -20.39 10.65 -5.09
C ARG A 97 -21.73 10.54 -4.37
N ASP A 98 -22.51 9.54 -4.76
CA ASP A 98 -23.83 9.32 -4.19
C ASP A 98 -23.67 8.49 -2.90
N ASP A 99 -24.42 8.87 -1.86
CA ASP A 99 -24.33 8.32 -0.50
C ASP A 99 -22.89 8.22 0.03
N THR A 100 -22.26 9.38 0.22
CA THR A 100 -20.83 9.47 0.58
C THR A 100 -20.49 8.83 1.92
N TYR A 101 -21.45 8.63 2.83
CA TYR A 101 -21.18 7.98 4.12
C TYR A 101 -20.75 6.51 3.93
N VAL A 102 -21.18 5.86 2.85
CA VAL A 102 -20.70 4.50 2.49
C VAL A 102 -19.19 4.49 2.25
N ASN A 103 -18.59 5.61 1.83
CA ASN A 103 -17.14 5.71 1.69
C ASN A 103 -16.41 5.54 3.03
N MET A 104 -17.04 5.82 4.18
CA MET A 104 -16.47 5.50 5.49
C MET A 104 -16.31 3.99 5.67
N LEU A 105 -17.26 3.18 5.20
CA LEU A 105 -17.18 1.72 5.25
C LEU A 105 -16.07 1.20 4.34
N ARG A 106 -15.99 1.74 3.11
CA ARG A 106 -14.92 1.43 2.16
C ARG A 106 -13.53 1.77 2.71
N ALA A 107 -13.41 2.93 3.35
CA ALA A 107 -12.18 3.38 4.00
C ALA A 107 -11.76 2.45 5.13
N THR A 108 -12.71 2.02 5.98
CA THR A 108 -12.42 1.10 7.10
C THR A 108 -11.85 -0.24 6.61
N ILE A 109 -12.50 -0.88 5.63
CA ILE A 109 -12.01 -2.18 5.13
C ILE A 109 -10.67 -2.03 4.40
N SER A 110 -10.49 -0.95 3.64
CA SER A 110 -9.23 -0.67 2.93
C SER A 110 -8.08 -0.42 3.92
N CYS A 111 -8.33 0.34 4.99
CA CYS A 111 -7.36 0.61 6.05
C CYS A 111 -6.99 -0.65 6.82
N PHE A 112 -7.98 -1.47 7.18
CA PHE A 112 -7.74 -2.78 7.80
C PHE A 112 -6.83 -3.65 6.93
N SER A 113 -7.13 -3.72 5.62
CA SER A 113 -6.39 -4.53 4.67
C SER A 113 -4.96 -4.04 4.49
N ALA A 114 -4.75 -2.72 4.46
CA ALA A 114 -3.43 -2.11 4.44
C ALA A 114 -2.61 -2.42 5.69
N ALA A 115 -3.25 -2.39 6.87
CA ALA A 115 -2.60 -2.71 8.13
C ALA A 115 -2.23 -4.20 8.23
N VAL A 116 -3.15 -5.11 7.92
CA VAL A 116 -2.88 -6.56 7.91
C VAL A 116 -1.86 -6.93 6.84
N GLY A 117 -1.93 -6.28 5.68
CA GLY A 117 -0.92 -6.39 4.63
C GLY A 117 0.42 -5.73 4.96
N GLY A 118 0.59 -5.17 6.16
CA GLY A 118 1.88 -4.70 6.67
C GLY A 118 2.42 -3.44 5.98
N ALA A 119 1.56 -2.51 5.58
CA ALA A 119 2.02 -1.22 5.07
C ALA A 119 2.58 -0.34 6.19
N GLU A 120 3.79 0.20 6.01
CA GLU A 120 4.50 1.04 6.98
C GLU A 120 3.83 2.41 7.16
N ILE A 121 3.32 2.99 6.07
CA ILE A 121 2.63 4.27 6.08
C ILE A 121 1.24 4.08 5.51
N GLN A 122 0.23 4.64 6.17
CA GLN A 122 -1.16 4.56 5.74
C GLN A 122 -1.77 5.93 5.54
N THR A 123 -2.61 6.07 4.53
CA THR A 123 -3.43 7.26 4.31
C THR A 123 -4.83 6.86 3.95
N VAL A 124 -5.76 7.21 4.82
CA VAL A 124 -7.19 7.07 4.58
C VAL A 124 -7.69 8.36 3.94
N LEU A 125 -8.31 8.23 2.78
CA LEU A 125 -8.97 9.34 2.10
C LEU A 125 -10.26 9.71 2.87
N PRO A 126 -10.54 11.00 3.08
CA PRO A 126 -11.81 11.45 3.61
C PRO A 126 -12.99 10.96 2.76
N PHE A 127 -14.11 10.65 3.42
CA PHE A 127 -15.28 10.05 2.78
C PHE A 127 -15.94 10.95 1.71
N ASP A 128 -15.66 12.25 1.76
CA ASP A 128 -16.16 13.32 0.89
C ASP A 128 -15.15 13.75 -0.20
N THR A 129 -14.01 13.05 -0.35
CA THR A 129 -12.93 13.44 -1.30
C THR A 129 -13.43 13.67 -2.73
N VAL A 130 -14.42 12.89 -3.19
CA VAL A 130 -15.00 13.03 -4.54
C VAL A 130 -15.93 14.24 -4.70
N LEU A 131 -16.32 14.90 -3.61
CA LEU A 131 -17.16 16.10 -3.63
C LEU A 131 -16.36 17.39 -3.63
N GLY A 132 -15.11 17.35 -3.17
CA GLY A 132 -14.25 18.52 -3.06
C GLY A 132 -13.19 18.37 -1.96
N LEU A 133 -12.67 19.50 -1.52
CA LEU A 133 -11.66 19.51 -0.45
C LEU A 133 -12.29 19.11 0.88
N PRO A 134 -11.64 18.21 1.64
CA PRO A 134 -12.19 17.69 2.88
C PRO A 134 -12.17 18.74 3.99
N ASP A 135 -13.24 18.77 4.78
CA ASP A 135 -13.39 19.69 5.90
C ASP A 135 -12.75 19.16 7.20
N GLY A 136 -13.00 19.82 8.34
CA GLY A 136 -12.48 19.36 9.63
C GLY A 136 -13.10 18.04 10.11
N PHE A 137 -14.36 17.78 9.77
CA PHE A 137 -15.08 16.59 10.17
C PHE A 137 -14.60 15.37 9.38
N SER A 138 -14.54 15.45 8.05
CA SER A 138 -14.15 14.32 7.22
C SER A 138 -12.68 13.93 7.41
N ARG A 139 -11.77 14.90 7.61
CA ARG A 139 -10.38 14.62 8.03
C ARG A 139 -10.29 13.95 9.39
N ARG A 140 -11.13 14.35 10.36
CA ARG A 140 -11.18 13.70 11.67
C ARG A 140 -11.62 12.24 11.54
N ILE A 141 -12.64 11.97 10.75
CA ILE A 141 -13.11 10.60 10.49
C ILE A 141 -11.98 9.76 9.88
N ALA A 142 -11.35 10.23 8.80
CA ALA A 142 -10.27 9.50 8.14
C ALA A 142 -9.08 9.17 9.06
N ARG A 143 -8.68 10.12 9.92
CA ARG A 143 -7.64 9.88 10.94
C ARG A 143 -8.12 8.88 11.99
N ASN A 144 -9.34 9.06 12.51
CA ASN A 144 -9.87 8.22 13.58
C ASN A 144 -10.11 6.76 13.13
N THR A 145 -10.38 6.51 11.85
CA THR A 145 -10.43 5.12 11.32
C THR A 145 -9.13 4.38 11.60
N GLN A 146 -7.98 5.02 11.37
CA GLN A 146 -6.66 4.42 11.64
C GLN A 146 -6.45 4.20 13.14
N ILE A 147 -6.77 5.22 13.96
CA ILE A 147 -6.61 5.17 15.42
C ILE A 147 -7.49 4.07 16.03
N ALA A 148 -8.75 3.98 15.65
CA ALA A 148 -9.68 2.97 16.16
C ALA A 148 -9.22 1.54 15.82
N LEU A 149 -8.71 1.32 14.60
CA LEU A 149 -8.16 0.02 14.20
C LEU A 149 -6.90 -0.33 15.02
N ALA A 150 -6.01 0.65 15.26
CA ALA A 150 -4.78 0.43 16.02
C ALA A 150 -5.04 0.23 17.52
N GLU A 151 -5.82 1.10 18.15
CA GLU A 151 -5.96 1.20 19.60
C GLU A 151 -7.08 0.32 20.17
N GLU A 152 -8.20 0.18 19.45
CA GLU A 152 -9.36 -0.58 19.93
C GLU A 152 -9.41 -1.97 19.32
N SER A 153 -9.20 -2.08 17.99
CA SER A 153 -9.22 -3.39 17.31
C SER A 153 -7.89 -4.15 17.46
N ASN A 154 -6.83 -3.49 17.93
CA ASN A 154 -5.52 -4.09 18.24
C ASN A 154 -4.88 -4.87 17.07
N ILE A 155 -5.22 -4.52 15.82
CA ILE A 155 -4.81 -5.30 14.65
C ILE A 155 -3.30 -5.22 14.37
N GLY A 156 -2.62 -4.19 14.88
CA GLY A 156 -1.18 -3.99 14.73
C GLY A 156 -0.31 -4.66 15.81
N ARG A 157 -0.88 -5.49 16.68
CA ARG A 157 -0.11 -6.16 17.76
C ARG A 157 0.71 -7.36 17.29
N VAL A 158 0.34 -7.95 16.16
CA VAL A 158 0.95 -9.17 15.61
C VAL A 158 1.48 -8.84 14.21
N ASN A 159 2.72 -9.23 13.94
CA ASN A 159 3.28 -9.12 12.59
C ASN A 159 2.67 -10.19 11.69
N ASP A 160 2.23 -9.79 10.50
CA ASP A 160 1.59 -10.65 9.47
C ASP A 160 0.54 -11.61 10.06
N PRO A 161 -0.58 -11.11 10.64
CA PRO A 161 -1.60 -11.97 11.24
C PRO A 161 -2.31 -12.87 10.22
N GLY A 162 -2.18 -12.59 8.91
CA GLY A 162 -2.65 -13.43 7.83
C GLY A 162 -1.68 -14.56 7.43
N GLY A 163 -0.47 -14.58 7.99
CA GLY A 163 0.56 -15.58 7.70
C GLY A 163 0.10 -16.99 8.05
N GLY A 164 0.32 -17.93 7.12
CA GLY A 164 -0.10 -19.33 7.24
C GLY A 164 -1.58 -19.59 6.87
N ALA A 165 -2.37 -18.56 6.58
CA ALA A 165 -3.73 -18.75 6.06
C ALA A 165 -3.67 -19.22 4.60
N TRP A 166 -4.10 -20.46 4.33
CA TRP A 166 -4.02 -21.09 2.99
C TRP A 166 -4.48 -20.18 1.85
N PHE A 167 -5.60 -19.46 2.03
CA PHE A 167 -6.14 -18.58 1.00
C PHE A 167 -5.26 -17.36 0.73
N ILE A 168 -4.70 -16.73 1.79
CA ILE A 168 -3.83 -15.57 1.65
C ILE A 168 -2.49 -16.01 1.05
N GLU A 169 -1.94 -17.14 1.48
CA GLU A 169 -0.69 -17.68 0.93
C GLU A 169 -0.82 -18.13 -0.53
N SER A 170 -1.96 -18.70 -0.93
CA SER A 170 -2.18 -19.10 -2.33
C SER A 170 -2.44 -17.91 -3.26
N MET A 171 -2.87 -16.77 -2.71
CA MET A 171 -3.16 -15.56 -3.47
C MET A 171 -1.97 -14.60 -3.55
N THR A 172 -1.08 -14.65 -2.56
CA THR A 172 0.20 -13.93 -2.52
C THR A 172 1.15 -14.52 -3.57
#